data_AF-A0A0P0LG30-F1
#
_entry.id   AF-A0A0P0LG30-F1
#
_cell.length_a   1.000
_cell.length_b   1.000
_cell.length_c   1.000
_cell.angle_alpha   90.00
_cell.angle_beta   90.00
_cell.angle_gamma   90.00
#
_symmetry.space_group_name_H-M   'P 1'
#
loop_
_entity.id
_entity.type
_entity.pdbx_description
1 polymer ?
#
loop_
_entity_poly.entity_id
_entity_poly.type
_entity_poly.pdbx_seq_one_letter_code
_entity_poly.pdbx_strand_id
1 'polypeptide(L)' 'MKGELSENDLKYKAEAYCSSMERCVADVEAKLSQWGATPEMMEKIVRHLQDERYIDQKRFCSAFVRDKYL' A
#
# COMPACT_ATOMS: atom_id res chain seq x y z
N MET A 1 -7.22 21.84 15.22
CA MET A 1 -5.84 21.52 14.79
C MET A 1 -5.91 20.22 14.00
N LYS A 2 -5.96 20.30 12.66
CA LYS A 2 -5.72 19.10 11.84
C LYS A 2 -4.21 18.93 11.86
N GLY A 3 -3.71 18.12 12.81
CA GLY A 3 -2.29 17.81 12.88
C GLY A 3 -1.85 17.32 11.50
N GLU A 4 -0.75 17.86 11.00
CA GLU A 4 -0.04 17.26 9.88
C GLU A 4 0.20 15.80 10.24
N LEU A 5 -0.54 14.87 9.62
CA LEU A 5 -0.26 13.45 9.81
C LEU A 5 1.13 13.23 9.22
N SER A 6 2.06 12.81 10.07
CA SER A 6 3.41 12.48 9.64
C SER A 6 3.38 11.26 8.71
N GLU A 7 4.39 11.11 7.85
CA GLU A 7 4.58 9.93 6.99
C GLU A 7 4.44 8.62 7.80
N ASN A 8 4.94 8.62 9.04
CA ASN A 8 4.82 7.50 9.97
C ASN A 8 3.37 7.22 10.41
N ASP A 9 2.57 8.26 10.65
CA ASP A 9 1.17 8.09 11.06
C ASP A 9 0.35 7.46 9.94
N LEU A 10 0.57 7.92 8.70
CA LEU A 10 -0.08 7.37 7.51
C LEU A 10 0.34 5.92 7.27
N LYS A 11 1.62 5.60 7.48
CA LYS A 11 2.14 4.24 7.39
C LYS A 11 1.46 3.31 8.39
N TYR A 12 1.46 3.63 9.69
CA TYR A 12 0.79 2.80 10.71
C TYR A 12 -0.69 2.58 10.41
N LYS A 13 -1.36 3.63 9.92
CA LYS A 13 -2.77 3.56 9.55
C LYS A 13 -3.00 2.66 8.34
N ALA A 14 -2.09 2.68 7.37
CA ALA A 14 -2.14 1.80 6.20
C ALA A 14 -1.81 0.35 6.55
N GLU A 15 -0.87 0.09 7.46
CA GLU A 15 -0.57 -1.25 7.99
C GLU A 15 -1.80 -1.85 8.68
N ALA A 16 -2.43 -1.10 9.59
CA ALA A 16 -3.66 -1.55 10.24
C ALA A 16 -4.80 -1.78 9.23
N TYR A 17 -4.90 -0.92 8.22
CA TYR A 17 -5.88 -1.05 7.15
C TYR A 17 -5.68 -2.34 6.33
N CYS A 18 -4.44 -2.64 5.94
CA CYS A 18 -4.09 -3.86 5.18
C CYS A 18 -4.12 -5.13 6.05
N SER A 19 -3.82 -5.03 7.35
CA SER A 19 -3.87 -6.16 8.27
C SER A 19 -5.30 -6.62 8.58
N SER A 20 -6.28 -5.72 8.45
CA SER A 20 -7.69 -6.02 8.73
C SER A 20 -8.39 -6.79 7.61
N MET A 21 -7.94 -6.64 6.37
CA MET A 21 -8.53 -7.22 5.17
C MET A 21 -7.52 -7.13 4.02
N GLU A 22 -7.44 -8.16 3.17
CA GLU A 22 -6.60 -8.09 1.96
C GLU A 22 -7.01 -6.89 1.08
N ARG A 23 -6.01 -6.06 0.73
CA ARG A 23 -6.18 -4.86 -0.11
C ARG A 23 -5.24 -4.92 -1.30
N CYS A 24 -5.67 -4.31 -2.40
CA CYS A 24 -4.79 -4.05 -3.54
C CYS A 24 -4.10 -2.68 -3.40
N VAL A 25 -3.03 -2.47 -4.16
CA VAL A 25 -2.29 -1.18 -4.15
C VAL A 25 -3.21 0.00 -4.49
N ALA A 26 -4.10 -0.15 -5.46
CA ALA A 26 -5.01 0.93 -5.86
C ALA A 26 -5.96 1.36 -4.72
N ASP A 27 -6.47 0.41 -3.92
CA ASP A 27 -7.31 0.73 -2.76
C ASP A 27 -6.52 1.49 -1.70
N VAL A 28 -5.27 1.08 -1.47
CA VAL A 28 -4.38 1.70 -0.48
C VAL A 28 -3.96 3.10 -0.92
N GLU A 29 -3.60 3.30 -2.19
CA GLU A 29 -3.30 4.61 -2.76
C GLU A 29 -4.51 5.55 -2.70
N ALA A 30 -5.69 5.07 -3.09
CA ALA A 30 -6.93 5.85 -2.97
C ALA A 30 -7.19 6.26 -1.51
N LYS A 31 -6.89 5.36 -0.55
CA LYS A 31 -7.08 5.63 0.87
C LYS A 31 -6.05 6.61 1.44
N LEU A 32 -4.79 6.47 1.06
CA LEU A 32 -3.71 7.38 1.43
C LEU A 32 -3.97 8.78 0.87
N SER A 33 -4.43 8.87 -0.39
CA SER A 33 -4.86 10.12 -1.00
C SER A 33 -6.00 10.78 -0.22
N GLN A 34 -7.02 10.01 0.20
CA GLN A 34 -8.10 10.51 1.08
C GLN A 34 -7.59 10.99 2.44
N TRP A 35 -6.50 10.42 2.95
CA TRP A 35 -5.87 10.85 4.20
C TRP A 35 -4.92 12.05 4.04
N GLY A 36 -4.74 12.56 2.81
CA GLY A 36 -3.90 13.71 2.52
C GLY A 36 -2.43 13.38 2.29
N ALA A 37 -2.09 12.12 2.00
CA ALA A 37 -0.74 11.73 1.62
C ALA A 37 -0.35 12.36 0.28
N THR A 38 0.87 12.90 0.18
CA THR A 38 1.44 13.32 -1.10
C THR A 38 1.85 12.11 -1.94
N PRO A 39 2.00 12.26 -3.27
CA PRO A 39 2.47 11.17 -4.13
C PRO A 39 3.77 10.52 -3.66
N GLU A 40 4.74 11.32 -3.19
CA GLU A 40 6.01 10.81 -2.65
C GLU A 40 5.81 9.98 -1.37
N MET A 41 4.93 10.41 -0.46
CA MET A 41 4.61 9.64 0.75
C MET A 41 3.88 8.35 0.39
N MET A 42 2.95 8.40 -0.56
CA MET A 42 2.23 7.22 -1.03
C MET A 42 3.19 6.17 -1.59
N GLU A 43 4.13 6.56 -2.45
CA GLU A 43 5.11 5.63 -3.03
C GLU A 43 5.96 4.95 -1.94
N LYS A 44 6.43 5.72 -0.95
CA LYS A 44 7.20 5.16 0.18
C LYS A 44 6.37 4.20 1.03
N ILE A 45 5.15 4.58 1.38
CA ILE A 45 4.26 3.75 2.21
C ILE A 45 3.87 2.48 1.47
N VAL A 46 3.52 2.57 0.18
CA VAL A 46 3.18 1.41 -0.65
C VAL A 46 4.37 0.47 -0.79
N ARG A 47 5.59 0.97 -1.01
CA ARG A 47 6.81 0.13 -1.02
C ARG A 47 6.99 -0.59 0.31
N HIS A 48 6.87 0.12 1.43
CA HIS A 48 6.97 -0.48 2.77
C HIS A 48 5.95 -1.61 2.98
N LEU A 49 4.69 -1.39 2.56
CA LEU A 49 3.62 -2.40 2.67
C LEU A 49 3.86 -3.62 1.77
N GLN A 50 4.53 -3.45 0.63
CA GLN A 50 4.92 -4.57 -0.24
C GLN A 50 6.11 -5.35 0.35
N ASP A 51 7.12 -4.66 0.90
CA ASP A 51 8.30 -5.27 1.50
C ASP A 51 7.95 -6.08 2.75
N GLU A 52 7.09 -5.53 3.62
CA GLU A 52 6.57 -6.21 4.81
C GLU A 52 5.44 -7.21 4.50
N ARG A 53 5.10 -7.40 3.21
CA ARG A 53 4.07 -8.34 2.73
C ARG A 53 2.65 -8.09 3.25
N TYR A 54 2.33 -6.85 3.64
CA TYR A 54 0.95 -6.42 3.83
C TYR A 54 0.15 -6.40 2.52
N ILE A 55 0.84 -6.15 1.40
CA ILE A 55 0.28 -6.23 0.04
C ILE A 55 1.14 -7.19 -0.78
N ASP A 56 0.71 -8.44 -0.91
CA ASP A 56 1.48 -9.48 -1.61
C ASP A 56 1.26 -9.43 -3.14
N GLN A 57 1.87 -8.46 -3.81
CA GLN A 57 1.90 -8.41 -5.28
C GLN A 57 2.83 -9.47 -5.91
N LYS A 58 3.73 -10.10 -5.15
CA LYS A 58 4.60 -11.16 -5.68
C LYS A 58 3.83 -12.42 -6.05
N ARG A 59 2.69 -12.67 -5.40
CA ARG A 59 1.72 -13.69 -5.86
C ARG A 59 1.03 -13.30 -7.18
N PHE A 60 0.89 -12.01 -7.48
CA PHE A 60 0.27 -11.48 -8.70
C PHE A 60 1.25 -11.48 -9.89
N CYS A 61 2.48 -10.99 -9.72
CA CYS A 61 3.49 -10.96 -10.80
C CYS A 61 3.97 -12.36 -11.20
N SER A 62 4.09 -13.29 -10.24
CA SER A 62 4.49 -14.66 -10.55
C SER A 62 3.42 -15.43 -11.33
N ALA A 63 2.12 -15.11 -11.15
CA ALA A 63 1.03 -15.69 -11.94
C ALA A 63 0.97 -15.09 -13.35
N PHE A 64 1.14 -13.77 -13.49
CA PHE A 64 1.07 -13.09 -14.80
C PHE A 64 2.19 -13.49 -15.77
N VAL A 65 3.42 -13.69 -15.28
CA VAL A 65 4.53 -14.16 -16.13
C VAL A 65 4.37 -15.64 -16.51
N ARG A 66 3.71 -16.45 -15.68
CA ARG A 66 3.54 -17.90 -15.91
C ARG A 66 2.40 -18.22 -16.88
N ASP A 67 1.37 -17.38 -16.96
CA ASP A 67 0.21 -17.55 -17.85
C ASP A 67 0.51 -17.13 -19.31
N LYS A 68 1.54 -16.29 -19.52
CA LYS A 68 1.88 -15.74 -20.84
C LYS A 68 3.05 -16.45 -21.56
N TYR A 69 3.71 -17.39 -20.90
CA TYR A 69 4.92 -18.07 -21.40
C TYR A 69 4.87 -19.61 -21.27
N LEU A 70 3.66 -20.19 -21.13
CA LEU A 70 3.42 -21.63 -21.30
C LEU A 70 2.64 -21.89 -22.59
#